data_AF-A0A562RX07-F1
#
_entry.id   AF-A0A562RX07-F1
#
_cell.length_a   1.000
_cell.length_b   1.000
_cell.length_c   1.000
_cell.angle_alpha   90.00
_cell.angle_beta   90.00
_cell.angle_gamma   90.00
#
_symmetry.space_group_name_H-M   'P 1'
#
loop_
_entity.id
_entity.type
_entity.pdbx_description
1 polymer ?
#
loop_
_entity_poly.entity_id
_entity_poly.type
_entity_poly.pdbx_seq_one_letter_code
_entity_poly.pdbx_strand_id
1 'polypeptide(L)'
;MSALSVSFGTASRPNRRLPRRILAILAEHDGMSAAELAASVYDARLVTRRGWHRTAPPPRLWATRRALRRLVGSGRVTVIGSYRRRRLFALADHPALPQLDLEATE
;
A
#
# COMPACT_ATOMS: atom_id res chain seq x y z
N MET A 1 4.95 25.24 -3.03
CA MET A 1 5.18 23.90 -2.46
C MET A 1 5.02 22.89 -3.59
N SER A 2 6.12 22.41 -4.15
CA SER A 2 6.16 21.68 -5.42
C SER A 2 5.81 20.20 -5.22
N ALA A 3 4.68 19.76 -5.79
CA ALA A 3 4.32 18.36 -5.88
C ALA A 3 5.19 17.68 -6.94
N LEU A 4 6.23 16.96 -6.51
CA LEU A 4 7.06 16.12 -7.38
C LEU A 4 6.23 14.90 -7.82
N SER A 5 5.52 15.04 -8.93
CA SER A 5 4.86 13.93 -9.60
C SER A 5 5.90 13.02 -10.23
N VAL A 6 6.31 11.98 -9.50
CA VAL A 6 7.26 11.00 -10.02
C VAL A 6 6.53 10.03 -10.96
N SER A 7 6.61 10.32 -12.25
CA SER A 7 6.10 9.47 -13.32
C SER A 7 7.01 8.24 -13.48
N PHE A 8 6.59 7.09 -12.96
CA PHE A 8 7.33 5.83 -13.13
C PHE A 8 6.85 5.06 -14.37
N GLY A 9 7.64 5.15 -15.43
CA GLY A 9 7.40 4.54 -16.74
C GLY A 9 7.11 3.04 -16.73
N THR A 10 6.26 2.66 -17.68
CA THR A 10 5.82 1.32 -18.05
C THR A 10 6.91 0.57 -18.84
N ALA A 11 7.79 -0.17 -18.16
CA ALA A 11 8.69 -1.11 -18.85
C ALA A 11 9.15 -2.27 -17.94
N SER A 12 8.43 -3.39 -18.04
CA SER A 12 8.92 -4.78 -18.16
C SER A 12 10.10 -5.34 -17.34
N ARG A 13 10.44 -4.81 -16.16
CA ARG A 13 11.15 -5.59 -15.09
C ARG A 13 10.54 -5.35 -13.70
N PRO A 14 9.35 -5.93 -13.39
CA PRO A 14 8.52 -5.43 -12.29
C PRO A 14 8.95 -5.90 -10.89
N ASN A 15 9.67 -7.00 -10.75
CA ASN A 15 9.68 -7.74 -9.48
C ASN A 15 10.74 -7.29 -8.45
N ARG A 16 11.92 -6.84 -8.88
CA ARG A 16 13.01 -6.46 -7.94
C ARG A 16 12.80 -5.10 -7.28
N ARG A 17 12.12 -4.16 -7.96
CA ARG A 17 11.86 -2.81 -7.43
C ARG A 17 10.52 -2.72 -6.69
N LEU A 18 9.66 -3.72 -6.81
CA LEU A 18 8.33 -3.76 -6.17
C LEU A 18 8.39 -3.55 -4.64
N PRO A 19 9.25 -4.24 -3.86
CA PRO A 19 9.32 -4.00 -2.43
C PRO A 19 9.72 -2.56 -2.09
N ARG A 20 10.69 -1.99 -2.81
CA ARG A 20 11.12 -0.60 -2.61
C ARG A 20 10.01 0.40 -2.92
N ARG A 21 9.25 0.18 -3.99
CA ARG A 21 8.09 1.02 -4.34
C ARG A 21 6.98 0.94 -3.29
N ILE A 22 6.70 -0.25 -2.77
CA ILE A 22 5.73 -0.44 -1.67
C ILE A 22 6.17 0.35 -0.44
N LEU A 23 7.45 0.26 -0.06
CA LEU A 23 7.98 1.01 1.09
C LEU A 23 7.89 2.52 0.87
N ALA A 24 8.21 3.03 -0.32
CA ALA A 24 8.09 4.45 -0.64
C ALA A 24 6.64 4.95 -0.52
N ILE A 25 5.67 4.18 -1.04
CA ILE A 25 4.25 4.55 -0.93
C ILE A 25 3.79 4.51 0.53
N LEU A 26 4.20 3.49 1.31
CA LEU A 26 3.85 3.41 2.72
C LEU A 26 4.52 4.50 3.56
N ALA A 27 5.70 4.99 3.17
CA ALA A 27 6.35 6.12 3.82
C ALA A 27 5.56 7.42 3.68
N GLU A 28 4.80 7.57 2.60
CA GLU A 28 3.95 8.74 2.35
C GLU A 28 2.51 8.51 2.81
N HIS A 29 2.06 7.26 2.82
CA HIS A 29 0.65 6.88 3.05
C HIS A 29 0.52 5.55 3.79
N ASP A 30 0.36 5.63 5.11
CA ASP A 30 0.04 4.47 5.93
C ASP A 30 -1.40 3.98 5.77
N GLY A 31 -1.63 2.74 6.22
CA GLY A 31 -2.97 2.17 6.29
C GLY A 31 -3.53 1.72 4.94
N MET A 32 -2.67 1.42 3.98
CA MET A 32 -3.10 0.93 2.67
C MET A 32 -3.26 -0.58 2.62
N SER A 33 -4.30 -1.04 1.92
CA SER A 33 -4.48 -2.45 1.59
C SER A 33 -3.59 -2.90 0.43
N ALA A 34 -3.39 -4.21 0.29
CA ALA A 34 -2.65 -4.77 -0.84
C ALA A 34 -3.23 -4.41 -2.22
N ALA A 35 -4.54 -4.13 -2.29
CA ALA A 35 -5.20 -3.73 -3.53
C ALA A 35 -4.92 -2.26 -3.87
N GLU A 36 -4.99 -1.37 -2.88
CA GLU A 36 -4.60 0.04 -3.02
C GLU A 36 -3.12 0.15 -3.40
N LEU A 37 -2.24 -0.60 -2.73
CA LEU A 37 -0.82 -0.66 -3.07
C LEU A 37 -0.58 -1.17 -4.49
N ALA A 38 -1.33 -2.20 -4.93
CA ALA A 38 -1.20 -2.67 -6.31
C ALA A 38 -1.64 -1.60 -7.31
N ALA A 39 -2.73 -0.87 -7.07
CA ALA A 39 -3.13 0.23 -7.93
C ALA A 39 -2.06 1.34 -7.94
N SER A 40 -1.58 1.77 -6.77
CA SER A 40 -0.59 2.84 -6.64
C SER A 40 0.76 2.48 -7.28
N VAL A 41 1.24 1.25 -7.10
CA VAL A 41 2.54 0.81 -7.66
C VAL A 41 2.52 0.66 -9.18
N TYR A 42 1.42 0.18 -9.75
CA TYR A 42 1.36 -0.20 -11.17
C TYR A 42 0.70 0.85 -12.05
N ASP A 43 -0.26 1.60 -11.54
CA ASP A 43 -1.03 2.58 -12.33
C ASP A 43 -0.59 4.02 -12.04
N ALA A 44 0.42 4.22 -11.18
CA ALA A 44 1.00 5.52 -10.78
C ALA A 44 -0.04 6.55 -10.30
N ARG A 45 -1.25 6.10 -9.96
CA ARG A 45 -2.31 6.90 -9.37
C ARG A 45 -2.38 6.56 -7.91
N LEU A 46 -2.04 7.53 -7.08
CA LEU A 46 -2.17 7.41 -5.64
C LEU A 46 -3.67 7.40 -5.31
N VAL A 47 -4.19 6.21 -5.03
CA VAL A 47 -5.63 6.05 -4.75
C VAL A 47 -5.86 6.44 -3.30
N THR A 48 -5.97 7.74 -3.04
CA THR A 48 -6.30 8.32 -1.73
C THR A 48 -7.82 8.41 -1.50
N ARG A 49 -8.62 8.23 -2.56
CA ARG A 49 -10.08 8.34 -2.51
C ARG A 49 -10.74 6.97 -2.42
N ARG A 50 -11.46 6.76 -1.31
CA ARG A 50 -12.31 5.61 -0.95
C ARG A 50 -13.53 5.44 -1.88
N GLY A 51 -13.36 5.58 -3.20
CA GLY A 51 -14.43 5.52 -4.19
C GLY A 51 -14.02 4.61 -5.35
N TRP A 52 -14.73 3.48 -5.47
CA TRP A 52 -14.75 2.59 -6.64
C TRP A 52 -13.37 2.26 -7.25
N HIS A 53 -12.67 1.33 -6.61
CA HIS A 53 -11.44 0.74 -7.15
C HIS A 53 -11.72 -0.03 -8.44
N ARG A 54 -11.02 0.31 -9.53
CA ARG A 54 -10.65 -0.71 -10.52
C ARG A 54 -9.76 -1.72 -9.81
N THR A 55 -10.27 -2.93 -9.63
CA THR A 55 -9.51 -4.04 -9.06
C THR A 55 -8.23 -4.20 -9.89
N ALA A 56 -7.06 -4.05 -9.26
CA ALA A 56 -5.80 -4.31 -9.94
C ALA A 56 -5.85 -5.71 -10.57
N PRO A 57 -5.37 -5.90 -11.81
CA PRO A 57 -5.36 -7.20 -12.46
C PRO A 57 -4.83 -8.29 -11.52
N PRO A 58 -5.44 -9.50 -11.47
CA PRO A 58 -5.08 -10.53 -10.50
C PRO A 58 -3.56 -10.79 -10.36
N PRO A 59 -2.77 -10.87 -11.46
CA PRO A 59 -1.33 -11.08 -11.35
C PRO A 59 -0.58 -9.99 -10.58
N ARG A 60 -0.99 -8.72 -10.73
CA ARG A 60 -0.39 -7.57 -10.04
C ARG A 60 -0.70 -7.62 -8.55
N LEU A 61 -1.94 -7.94 -8.20
CA LEU A 61 -2.36 -8.12 -6.81
C LEU A 61 -1.61 -9.27 -6.13
N TRP A 62 -1.42 -10.39 -6.82
CA TRP A 62 -0.64 -11.53 -6.32
C TRP A 62 0.82 -11.16 -6.09
N ALA A 63 1.45 -10.44 -7.03
CA ALA A 63 2.81 -9.96 -6.87
C ALA A 63 2.96 -9.03 -5.66
N THR A 64 2.03 -8.07 -5.50
CA THR A 64 2.01 -7.15 -4.34
C THR A 64 1.83 -7.91 -3.03
N ARG A 65 0.89 -8.86 -2.95
CA ARG A 65 0.70 -9.71 -1.76
C ARG A 65 1.96 -10.51 -1.42
N ARG A 66 2.65 -11.06 -2.43
CA ARG A 66 3.90 -11.80 -2.22
C ARG A 66 5.02 -10.91 -1.70
N ALA A 67 5.14 -9.68 -2.22
CA ALA A 67 6.12 -8.71 -1.74
C ALA A 67 5.81 -8.26 -0.30
N LEU A 68 4.54 -7.98 0.02
CA LEU A 68 4.12 -7.64 1.37
C LEU A 68 4.42 -8.74 2.38
N ARG A 69 4.14 -10.02 2.04
CA ARG A 69 4.51 -11.14 2.92
C ARG A 69 6.00 -11.18 3.24
N ARG A 70 6.86 -10.87 2.27
CA ARG A 70 8.31 -10.79 2.48
C ARG A 70 8.71 -9.62 3.36
N LEU A 71 8.11 -8.45 3.15
CA LEU A 71 8.39 -7.23 3.93
C LEU A 71 7.91 -7.35 5.38
N VAL A 72 6.77 -8.01 5.60
CA VAL A 72 6.28 -8.37 6.94
C VAL A 72 7.23 -9.37 7.60
N GLY A 73 7.62 -10.42 6.88
CA GLY A 73 8.59 -11.39 7.39
C GLY A 73 9.97 -10.80 7.69
N SER A 74 10.34 -9.68 7.06
CA SER A 74 11.59 -8.96 7.34
C SER A 74 11.43 -7.82 8.36
N GLY A 75 10.26 -7.64 8.98
CA GLY A 75 9.99 -6.60 9.97
C GLY A 75 9.97 -5.16 9.44
N ARG A 76 9.87 -4.94 8.12
CA ARG A 76 9.86 -3.58 7.52
C ARG A 76 8.47 -2.98 7.38
N VAL A 77 7.46 -3.85 7.34
CA VAL A 77 6.05 -3.48 7.18
C VAL A 77 5.28 -4.24 8.24
N THR A 78 4.32 -3.59 8.88
CA THR A 78 3.41 -4.22 9.84
C THR A 78 1.97 -4.16 9.34
N VAL A 79 1.14 -5.06 9.87
CA VAL A 79 -0.31 -5.02 9.66
C VAL A 79 -0.92 -4.22 10.79
N ILE A 80 -1.50 -3.06 10.48
CA ILE A 80 -2.07 -2.15 11.49
C ILE A 80 -3.57 -2.35 11.71
N GLY A 81 -4.22 -3.19 10.91
CA GLY A 81 -5.64 -3.45 11.06
C GLY A 81 -6.25 -4.15 9.86
N SER A 82 -7.58 -4.20 9.85
CA SER A 82 -8.34 -4.72 8.73
C SER A 82 -9.57 -3.86 8.44
N TYR A 83 -9.89 -3.70 7.16
CA TYR A 83 -11.09 -3.00 6.71
C TYR A 83 -11.72 -3.79 5.56
N ARG A 84 -13.04 -4.04 5.64
CA ARG A 84 -13.80 -4.81 4.61
C ARG A 84 -13.11 -6.13 4.22
N ARG A 85 -12.63 -6.89 5.21
CA ARG A 85 -11.87 -8.15 5.05
C ARG A 85 -10.52 -8.03 4.33
N ARG A 86 -9.96 -6.82 4.25
CA ARG A 86 -8.63 -6.55 3.68
C ARG A 86 -7.71 -6.08 4.80
N ARG A 87 -6.50 -6.65 4.86
CA ARG A 87 -5.45 -6.21 5.79
C ARG A 87 -4.90 -4.86 5.33
N LEU A 88 -4.70 -3.97 6.29
CA LEU A 88 -4.06 -2.66 6.09
C LEU A 88 -2.61 -2.75 6.56
N PHE A 89 -1.71 -2.14 5.79
CA PHE A 89 -0.27 -2.21 5.99
C PHE A 89 0.28 -0.81 6.24
N ALA A 90 1.30 -0.73 7.10
CA ALA A 90 2.07 0.47 7.40
C ALA A 90 3.56 0.12 7.51
N LEU A 91 4.44 1.11 7.48
CA LEU A 91 5.85 0.88 7.84
C LEU A 91 5.96 0.50 9.32
N ALA A 92 6.89 -0.39 9.64
CA ALA A 92 7.10 -0.83 11.02
C ALA A 92 7.64 0.29 11.94
N ASP A 93 8.42 1.22 11.37
CA ASP A 93 9.02 2.33 12.10
C ASP A 93 8.14 3.60 12.10
N HIS A 94 6.99 3.58 11.41
CA HIS A 94 6.11 4.75 11.44
C HIS A 94 5.36 4.76 12.78
N PRO A 95 5.34 5.89 13.51
CA PRO A 95 4.54 5.99 14.72
C PRO A 95 3.12 5.60 14.34
N ALA A 96 2.62 4.54 14.97
CA ALA A 96 1.28 4.04 14.74
C ALA A 96 0.34 5.24 14.76
N LEU A 97 -0.33 5.51 13.63
CA LEU A 97 -1.47 6.42 13.66
C LEU A 97 -2.35 5.96 14.81
N PRO A 98 -2.83 6.87 15.68
CA PRO A 98 -3.69 6.49 16.78
C PRO A 98 -4.76 5.59 16.20
N GLN A 99 -4.91 4.39 16.77
CA GLN A 99 -6.09 3.58 16.50
C GLN A 99 -7.24 4.55 16.72
N LEU A 100 -7.90 4.95 15.63
CA LEU A 100 -9.22 5.52 15.72
C LEU A 100 -10.04 4.36 16.27
N ASP A 101 -10.06 4.28 17.60
CA ASP A 101 -11.13 3.67 18.35
C ASP A 101 -12.37 4.34 17.80
N LEU A 102 -12.96 3.66 16.82
CA LEU A 102 -14.33 3.84 16.45
C LEU A 102 -15.13 3.30 17.63
N GLU A 103 -14.98 3.95 18.80
CA GLU A 103 -15.99 3.97 19.83
C GLU A 103 -17.21 4.54 19.12
N ALA A 104 -18.08 3.61 18.74
CA ALA A 104 -19.44 3.89 18.33
C ALA A 104 -20.02 4.81 19.39
N THR A 105 -20.01 6.10 19.08
CA THR A 105 -20.81 7.07 19.80
C THR A 105 -22.22 6.83 19.31
N GLU A 106 -23.10 6.61 20.28
CA GLU A 106 -24.57 6.48 20.22
C GLU A 106 -25.14 5.06 20.10
#